data_AF-A0A059DST0-F1
#
_entry.id   AF-A0A059DST0-F1
#
_cell.length_a   1.000
_cell.length_b   1.000
_cell.length_c   1.000
_cell.angle_alpha   90.00
_cell.angle_beta   90.00
_cell.angle_gamma   90.00
#
_symmetry.space_group_name_H-M   'P 1'
#
loop_
_entity.id
_entity.type
_entity.pdbx_description
1 polymer ?
#
loop_
_entity_poly.entity_id
_entity_poly.type
_entity_poly.pdbx_seq_one_letter_code
_entity_poly.pdbx_strand_id
1 'polypeptide(L)'
;MKKAWILVLAGSLVACGQPSDTPAGGDASTPAAIEHETLEAQVPESEPIASPYEVAESAPDDTDYAALAGYPDTWYVSYGWPGEYPSGFVVLEQGVTLNGRARPNPDAPANVACTLPQYANYQIWNRQRVERDSLEFIVASKIEPVTMLVDANIETPGDEGMQVLNLKAGDVLSYLRYLGEGFAIFGVNGQEYTINEAELRDISSMSAVSLEEDQWVEVACIGGTRAWLLYDDAIAHDDIVPSPIVGFGEASDIYPDEVDKVRAEGLELEAFQNGSFDEGPNE
;
A
#
# COMPACT_ATOMS: atom_id res chain seq x y z
N MET A 1 10.57 -31.98 -52.01
CA MET A 1 11.44 -33.16 -52.10
C MET A 1 11.28 -34.00 -50.84
N LYS A 2 11.26 -35.33 -51.00
CA LYS A 2 11.03 -36.39 -50.01
C LYS A 2 11.87 -36.25 -48.72
N LYS A 3 11.30 -36.59 -47.55
CA LYS A 3 11.55 -37.89 -46.88
C LYS A 3 10.72 -38.05 -45.60
N ALA A 4 9.92 -39.12 -45.58
CA ALA A 4 9.33 -39.75 -44.41
C ALA A 4 10.12 -41.03 -44.08
N TRP A 5 10.22 -41.39 -42.79
CA TRP A 5 10.66 -42.68 -42.21
C TRP A 5 9.77 -42.90 -40.96
N ILE A 6 8.72 -43.73 -40.95
CA ILE A 6 8.59 -45.20 -40.79
C ILE A 6 9.10 -45.78 -39.44
N LEU A 7 8.11 -46.06 -38.56
CA LEU A 7 7.82 -47.25 -37.72
C LEU A 7 8.95 -48.10 -37.08
N VAL A 8 8.74 -48.41 -35.78
CA VAL A 8 8.91 -49.77 -35.22
C VAL A 8 7.75 -50.09 -34.27
N LEU A 9 7.29 -51.33 -34.36
CA LEU A 9 6.11 -51.95 -33.75
C LEU A 9 6.57 -53.31 -33.19
N ALA A 10 6.19 -53.67 -31.97
CA ALA A 10 6.17 -55.05 -31.41
C ALA A 10 5.52 -54.95 -30.01
N GLY A 11 4.60 -55.78 -29.53
CA GLY A 11 4.07 -57.10 -29.88
C GLY A 11 3.77 -57.82 -28.55
N SER A 12 2.50 -57.93 -28.12
CA SER A 12 1.61 -59.12 -28.17
C SER A 12 1.87 -60.25 -27.16
N LEU A 13 0.82 -60.66 -26.41
CA LEU A 13 0.33 -62.05 -26.10
C LEU A 13 -0.64 -61.99 -24.88
N VAL A 14 -1.98 -62.17 -25.02
CA VAL A 14 -2.81 -63.43 -25.03
C VAL A 14 -2.90 -64.08 -23.61
N ALA A 15 -4.02 -64.47 -22.98
CA ALA A 15 -5.28 -65.13 -23.39
C ALA A 15 -6.40 -64.93 -22.30
N CYS A 16 -7.68 -64.71 -22.65
CA CYS A 16 -8.80 -65.66 -22.81
C CYS A 16 -9.57 -66.10 -21.54
N GLY A 17 -10.87 -65.79 -21.52
CA GLY A 17 -11.93 -66.42 -20.71
C GLY A 17 -13.32 -65.81 -20.99
N GLN A 18 -14.13 -66.46 -21.84
CA GLN A 18 -15.55 -66.15 -22.18
C GLN A 18 -16.51 -67.17 -21.52
N PRO A 19 -17.86 -67.13 -21.70
CA PRO A 19 -18.86 -66.03 -21.58
C PRO A 19 -20.13 -66.50 -20.80
N SER A 20 -21.10 -65.61 -20.49
CA SER A 20 -22.56 -65.83 -20.74
C SER A 20 -23.46 -64.63 -20.36
N ASP A 21 -24.27 -64.22 -21.34
CA ASP A 21 -25.67 -63.74 -21.33
C ASP A 21 -26.13 -62.53 -20.48
N THR A 22 -26.45 -61.43 -21.19
CA THR A 22 -27.40 -60.36 -20.82
C THR A 22 -28.86 -60.87 -21.00
N PRO A 23 -29.93 -60.28 -20.38
CA PRO A 23 -30.31 -58.89 -20.63
C PRO A 23 -31.02 -58.11 -19.50
N ALA A 24 -31.15 -56.80 -19.76
CA ALA A 24 -32.22 -55.87 -19.35
C ALA A 24 -31.99 -54.98 -18.11
N GLY A 25 -31.65 -53.73 -18.40
CA GLY A 25 -32.57 -52.61 -18.16
C GLY A 25 -32.56 -51.99 -16.76
N GLY A 26 -31.97 -50.80 -16.66
CA GLY A 26 -32.14 -49.92 -15.51
C GLY A 26 -31.00 -48.92 -15.42
N ASP A 27 -31.19 -47.75 -16.03
CA ASP A 27 -30.31 -46.58 -15.88
C ASP A 27 -30.08 -46.27 -14.41
N ALA A 28 -28.83 -46.46 -13.97
CA ALA A 28 -28.30 -45.83 -12.78
C ALA A 28 -26.96 -45.21 -13.19
N SER A 29 -27.01 -44.00 -13.74
CA SER A 29 -25.85 -43.15 -13.86
C SER A 29 -25.33 -42.84 -12.46
N THR A 30 -24.22 -43.48 -12.10
CA THR A 30 -23.32 -43.04 -11.04
C THR A 30 -23.05 -41.54 -11.22
N PRO A 31 -23.26 -40.67 -10.21
CA PRO A 31 -22.78 -39.31 -10.31
C PRO A 31 -21.25 -39.40 -10.36
N ALA A 32 -20.67 -38.92 -11.46
CA ALA A 32 -19.25 -38.66 -11.52
C ALA A 32 -18.89 -37.77 -10.32
N ALA A 33 -17.84 -38.14 -9.60
CA ALA A 33 -17.21 -37.25 -8.64
C ALA A 33 -16.85 -35.98 -9.41
N ILE A 34 -17.56 -34.89 -9.09
CA ILE A 34 -17.15 -33.56 -9.51
C ILE A 34 -15.88 -33.31 -8.70
N GLU A 35 -14.74 -33.49 -9.35
CA GLU A 35 -13.51 -32.86 -8.91
C GLU A 35 -13.82 -31.36 -8.90
N HIS A 36 -14.03 -30.82 -7.70
CA HIS A 36 -13.95 -29.40 -7.47
C HIS A 36 -12.49 -29.04 -7.71
N GLU A 37 -12.17 -28.76 -8.97
CA GLU A 37 -11.00 -27.98 -9.33
C GLU A 37 -11.18 -26.64 -8.62
N THR A 38 -10.55 -26.53 -7.45
CA THR A 38 -10.32 -25.25 -6.81
C THR A 38 -9.55 -24.42 -7.80
N LEU A 39 -10.28 -23.59 -8.55
CA LEU A 39 -9.75 -22.41 -9.22
C LEU A 39 -9.26 -21.46 -8.12
N GLU A 40 -8.16 -21.83 -7.48
CA GLU A 40 -7.22 -20.86 -6.94
C GLU A 40 -6.74 -20.11 -8.18
N ALA A 41 -7.35 -18.94 -8.41
CA ALA A 41 -6.72 -17.96 -9.27
C ALA A 41 -5.34 -17.72 -8.66
N GLN A 42 -4.31 -18.28 -9.28
CA GLN A 42 -2.93 -17.91 -9.03
C GLN A 42 -2.81 -16.46 -9.48
N VAL A 43 -3.16 -15.55 -8.58
CA VAL A 43 -2.74 -14.16 -8.68
C VAL A 43 -1.22 -14.25 -8.60
N PRO A 44 -0.47 -13.77 -9.62
CA PRO A 44 0.98 -13.80 -9.58
C PRO A 44 1.45 -13.19 -8.27
N GLU A 45 2.40 -13.83 -7.62
CA GLU A 45 3.11 -13.25 -6.48
C GLU A 45 3.75 -11.95 -7.01
N SER A 46 3.25 -10.80 -6.54
CA SER A 46 3.78 -9.50 -6.91
C SER A 46 5.16 -9.33 -6.29
N GLU A 47 6.15 -8.88 -7.07
CA GLU A 47 7.48 -8.60 -6.51
C GLU A 47 7.39 -7.55 -5.38
N PRO A 48 8.27 -7.60 -4.35
CA PRO A 48 8.31 -6.56 -3.32
C PRO A 48 8.62 -5.17 -3.88
N ILE A 49 8.29 -4.13 -3.12
CA ILE A 49 8.78 -2.77 -3.41
C ILE A 49 10.28 -2.70 -3.11
N ALA A 50 11.04 -2.14 -4.04
CA ALA A 50 12.49 -2.09 -3.99
C ALA A 50 13.04 -0.79 -3.37
N SER A 51 12.26 0.29 -3.34
CA SER A 51 12.64 1.55 -2.68
C SER A 51 11.44 2.43 -2.30
N PRO A 52 11.59 3.38 -1.36
CA PRO A 52 10.53 4.35 -1.05
C PRO A 52 10.14 5.24 -2.24
N TYR A 53 11.06 5.46 -3.19
CA TYR A 53 10.85 6.28 -4.38
C TYR A 53 9.94 5.62 -5.41
N GLU A 54 9.98 4.29 -5.52
CA GLU A 54 9.19 3.53 -6.49
C GLU A 54 7.68 3.79 -6.30
N VAL A 55 7.25 3.99 -5.05
CA VAL A 55 5.85 4.34 -4.75
C VAL A 55 5.51 5.73 -5.26
N ALA A 56 6.36 6.73 -5.03
CA ALA A 56 6.13 8.09 -5.52
C ALA A 56 6.18 8.14 -7.06
N GLU A 57 7.09 7.40 -7.68
CA GLU A 57 7.26 7.32 -9.15
C GLU A 57 6.15 6.52 -9.85
N SER A 58 5.42 5.65 -9.11
CA SER A 58 4.27 4.90 -9.63
C SER A 58 2.95 5.66 -9.51
N ALA A 59 2.98 6.93 -9.11
CA ALA A 59 1.80 7.78 -9.07
C ALA A 59 1.10 7.82 -10.44
N PRO A 60 -0.23 7.71 -10.50
CA PRO A 60 -0.99 7.97 -11.71
C PRO A 60 -0.76 9.40 -12.22
N ASP A 61 -0.17 9.54 -13.41
CA ASP A 61 0.19 10.84 -14.01
C ASP A 61 -1.00 11.80 -14.27
N ASP A 62 -2.23 11.27 -14.32
CA ASP A 62 -3.43 12.02 -14.74
C ASP A 62 -4.33 12.50 -13.58
N THR A 63 -3.95 12.24 -12.32
CA THR A 63 -4.81 12.55 -11.15
C THR A 63 -4.38 13.83 -10.44
N ASP A 64 -5.27 14.82 -10.39
CA ASP A 64 -5.11 16.01 -9.56
C ASP A 64 -5.57 15.73 -8.13
N TYR A 65 -4.64 15.24 -7.29
CA TYR A 65 -4.90 14.89 -5.90
C TYR A 65 -5.30 16.08 -5.03
N ALA A 66 -4.74 17.26 -5.31
CA ALA A 66 -5.11 18.49 -4.60
C ALA A 66 -6.57 18.85 -4.87
N ALA A 67 -7.02 18.79 -6.13
CA ALA A 67 -8.41 19.03 -6.49
C ALA A 67 -9.36 17.95 -5.96
N LEU A 68 -8.95 16.68 -5.98
CA LEU A 68 -9.71 15.55 -5.45
C LEU A 68 -9.99 15.72 -3.94
N ALA A 69 -8.95 16.02 -3.17
CA ALA A 69 -9.02 16.15 -1.72
C ALA A 69 -9.63 17.49 -1.30
N GLY A 70 -9.28 18.59 -1.97
CA GLY A 70 -9.79 19.93 -1.69
C GLY A 70 -9.30 20.49 -0.34
N TYR A 71 -8.06 20.17 0.05
CA TYR A 71 -7.36 20.87 1.13
C TYR A 71 -7.06 22.31 0.72
N PRO A 72 -6.87 23.22 1.69
CA PRO A 72 -6.35 24.55 1.38
C PRO A 72 -4.88 24.46 0.88
N ASP A 73 -4.44 25.46 0.11
CA ASP A 73 -3.10 25.53 -0.49
C ASP A 73 -1.93 25.55 0.51
N THR A 74 -2.20 25.53 1.82
CA THR A 74 -1.21 25.32 2.88
C THR A 74 -0.87 23.84 3.10
N TRP A 75 -1.47 22.94 2.32
CA TRP A 75 -1.22 21.50 2.33
C TRP A 75 -0.77 21.04 0.96
N TYR A 76 0.15 20.09 0.96
CA TYR A 76 0.60 19.37 -0.20
C TYR A 76 -0.07 18.00 -0.24
N VAL A 77 -0.76 17.67 -1.33
CA VAL A 77 -1.45 16.39 -1.48
C VAL A 77 -0.78 15.59 -2.59
N SER A 78 -0.32 14.38 -2.28
CA SER A 78 0.44 13.54 -3.21
C SER A 78 0.12 12.06 -3.04
N TYR A 79 0.45 11.27 -4.05
CA TYR A 79 0.23 9.82 -4.07
C TYR A 79 1.15 9.06 -3.10
N GLY A 80 0.60 8.03 -2.46
CA GLY A 80 1.27 7.17 -1.51
C GLY A 80 1.26 7.70 -0.07
N TRP A 81 1.74 6.88 0.86
CA TRP A 81 1.93 7.27 2.27
C TRP A 81 3.39 7.66 2.55
N PRO A 82 3.63 8.55 3.52
CA PRO A 82 4.95 9.08 3.85
C PRO A 82 5.82 8.05 4.56
N GLY A 83 7.14 8.26 4.47
CA GLY A 83 8.15 7.51 5.22
C GLY A 83 8.66 6.22 4.58
N GLU A 84 9.82 5.76 5.09
CA GLU A 84 10.51 4.55 4.62
C GLU A 84 9.71 3.26 4.90
N TYR A 85 9.00 3.22 6.02
CA TYR A 85 8.09 2.15 6.41
C TYR A 85 6.69 2.74 6.55
N PRO A 86 5.96 2.93 5.44
CA PRO A 86 4.64 3.54 5.48
C PRO A 86 3.71 2.70 6.35
N SER A 87 2.87 3.40 7.12
CA SER A 87 1.85 2.80 7.98
C SER A 87 0.96 1.81 7.22
N GLY A 88 0.20 1.01 7.97
CA GLY A 88 -0.88 0.18 7.44
C GLY A 88 -1.84 -0.19 8.56
N PHE A 89 -2.97 -0.78 8.22
CA PHE A 89 -3.90 -1.32 9.22
C PHE A 89 -4.52 -2.64 8.78
N VAL A 90 -4.82 -3.49 9.75
CA VAL A 90 -5.34 -4.84 9.53
C VAL A 90 -6.71 -4.99 10.19
N VAL A 91 -7.65 -5.58 9.45
CA VAL A 91 -9.00 -5.91 9.95
C VAL A 91 -9.00 -7.32 10.53
N LEU A 92 -9.20 -7.46 11.84
CA LEU A 92 -9.08 -8.76 12.51
C LEU A 92 -10.39 -9.56 12.51
N GLU A 93 -11.53 -8.87 12.64
CA GLU A 93 -12.85 -9.49 12.83
C GLU A 93 -13.78 -9.32 11.61
N GLN A 94 -14.81 -10.16 11.54
CA GLN A 94 -15.85 -10.02 10.50
C GLN A 94 -16.83 -8.89 10.83
N GLY A 95 -17.35 -8.24 9.80
CA GLY A 95 -18.41 -7.25 9.96
C GLY A 95 -17.94 -5.90 10.49
N VAL A 96 -16.62 -5.66 10.51
CA VAL A 96 -16.05 -4.36 10.82
C VAL A 96 -16.52 -3.33 9.80
N THR A 97 -17.18 -2.27 10.28
CA THR A 97 -17.71 -1.18 9.47
C THR A 97 -17.16 0.14 9.95
N LEU A 98 -16.48 0.84 9.05
CA LEU A 98 -16.03 2.22 9.25
C LEU A 98 -16.95 3.20 8.52
N ASN A 99 -17.00 4.43 9.03
CA ASN A 99 -17.66 5.53 8.33
C ASN A 99 -16.60 6.30 7.54
N GLY A 100 -16.44 5.95 6.26
CA GLY A 100 -15.56 6.66 5.35
C GLY A 100 -16.21 7.90 4.74
N ARG A 101 -15.44 8.54 3.86
CA ARG A 101 -15.78 9.82 3.22
C ARG A 101 -15.85 9.65 1.70
N ALA A 102 -16.63 10.50 1.06
CA ALA A 102 -16.71 10.55 -0.41
C ALA A 102 -15.47 11.18 -1.07
N ARG A 103 -14.64 11.88 -0.28
CA ARG A 103 -13.36 12.47 -0.70
C ARG A 103 -12.37 12.41 0.47
N PRO A 104 -11.06 12.36 0.21
CA PRO A 104 -10.04 12.27 1.25
C PRO A 104 -9.78 13.64 1.88
N ASN A 105 -10.65 14.06 2.79
CA ASN A 105 -10.54 15.35 3.47
C ASN A 105 -11.26 15.26 4.82
N PRO A 106 -10.65 15.69 5.94
CA PRO A 106 -11.23 15.54 7.27
C PRO A 106 -12.53 16.35 7.42
N ASP A 107 -12.67 17.46 6.69
CA ASP A 107 -13.89 18.30 6.69
C ASP A 107 -15.04 17.68 5.89
N ALA A 108 -14.77 16.66 5.06
CA ALA A 108 -15.83 15.93 4.36
C ALA A 108 -16.61 15.05 5.35
N PRO A 109 -17.94 14.89 5.20
CA PRO A 109 -18.71 14.06 6.12
C PRO A 109 -18.29 12.58 6.06
N ALA A 110 -17.99 12.00 7.22
CA ALA A 110 -17.81 10.55 7.41
C ALA A 110 -19.18 9.86 7.50
N ASN A 111 -19.83 9.65 6.35
CA ASN A 111 -21.16 9.05 6.27
C ASN A 111 -21.28 7.94 5.23
N VAL A 112 -20.16 7.52 4.63
CA VAL A 112 -20.12 6.36 3.74
C VAL A 112 -19.81 5.13 4.58
N ALA A 113 -20.85 4.41 4.99
CA ALA A 113 -20.68 3.15 5.70
C ALA A 113 -19.94 2.14 4.81
N CYS A 114 -18.80 1.66 5.28
CA CYS A 114 -17.89 0.79 4.55
C CYS A 114 -17.54 -0.43 5.40
N THR A 115 -18.14 -1.57 5.08
CA THR A 115 -17.76 -2.85 5.69
C THR A 115 -16.51 -3.39 5.01
N LEU A 116 -15.47 -3.67 5.80
CA LEU A 116 -14.19 -4.17 5.29
C LEU A 116 -14.13 -5.71 5.35
N PRO A 117 -13.37 -6.37 4.45
CA PRO A 117 -13.13 -7.79 4.54
C PRO A 117 -12.32 -8.13 5.78
N GLN A 118 -12.70 -9.21 6.47
CA GLN A 118 -11.87 -9.78 7.52
C GLN A 118 -10.51 -10.19 6.95
N TYR A 119 -9.46 -10.01 7.74
CA TYR A 119 -8.06 -10.31 7.42
C TYR A 119 -7.44 -9.42 6.34
N ALA A 120 -8.15 -8.38 5.92
CA ALA A 120 -7.63 -7.38 5.01
C ALA A 120 -6.48 -6.60 5.65
N ASN A 121 -5.34 -6.53 4.96
CA ASN A 121 -4.23 -5.66 5.32
C ASN A 121 -4.13 -4.49 4.34
N TYR A 122 -4.53 -3.30 4.78
CA TYR A 122 -4.45 -2.06 4.02
C TYR A 122 -3.09 -1.40 4.27
N GLN A 123 -2.12 -1.82 3.47
CA GLN A 123 -0.75 -1.32 3.49
C GLN A 123 -0.27 -1.25 2.03
N ILE A 124 0.42 -0.17 1.66
CA ILE A 124 0.74 0.15 0.26
C ILE A 124 1.66 -0.88 -0.43
N TRP A 125 2.43 -1.64 0.35
CA TRP A 125 3.26 -2.77 -0.07
C TRP A 125 2.48 -4.07 -0.27
N ASN A 126 1.21 -4.16 0.17
CA ASN A 126 0.34 -5.30 -0.13
C ASN A 126 -0.20 -5.20 -1.55
N ARG A 127 0.72 -5.30 -2.53
CA ARG A 127 0.45 -5.14 -3.97
C ARG A 127 -0.70 -6.02 -4.44
N GLN A 128 -0.77 -7.25 -3.95
CA GLN A 128 -1.88 -8.15 -4.27
C GLN A 128 -3.25 -7.54 -3.93
N ARG A 129 -3.40 -6.95 -2.73
CA ARG A 129 -4.63 -6.24 -2.36
C ARG A 129 -4.79 -4.93 -3.13
N VAL A 130 -3.72 -4.14 -3.26
CA VAL A 130 -3.76 -2.87 -3.99
C VAL A 130 -4.30 -3.07 -5.40
N GLU A 131 -3.77 -4.06 -6.13
CA GLU A 131 -4.20 -4.39 -7.48
C GLU A 131 -5.62 -4.97 -7.51
N ARG A 132 -5.89 -5.98 -6.67
CA ARG A 132 -7.19 -6.68 -6.63
C ARG A 132 -8.36 -5.74 -6.34
N ASP A 133 -8.17 -4.83 -5.39
CA ASP A 133 -9.24 -3.94 -4.90
C ASP A 133 -9.13 -2.54 -5.51
N SER A 134 -8.11 -2.31 -6.36
CA SER A 134 -7.76 -1.01 -6.93
C SER A 134 -7.66 0.05 -5.85
N LEU A 135 -6.88 -0.22 -4.80
CA LEU A 135 -6.70 0.72 -3.69
C LEU A 135 -5.91 1.94 -4.16
N GLU A 136 -6.24 3.09 -3.60
CA GLU A 136 -5.49 4.32 -3.84
C GLU A 136 -5.06 4.93 -2.51
N PHE A 137 -3.76 5.16 -2.36
CA PHE A 137 -3.18 5.74 -1.17
C PHE A 137 -2.76 7.17 -1.48
N ILE A 138 -3.13 8.11 -0.63
CA ILE A 138 -2.65 9.49 -0.74
C ILE A 138 -2.30 10.01 0.64
N VAL A 139 -1.45 11.03 0.68
CA VAL A 139 -1.18 11.80 1.89
C VAL A 139 -1.41 13.27 1.62
N ALA A 140 -2.04 13.95 2.58
CA ALA A 140 -2.00 15.39 2.66
C ALA A 140 -1.02 15.77 3.77
N SER A 141 0.07 16.46 3.43
CA SER A 141 1.09 16.93 4.37
C SER A 141 1.03 18.45 4.48
N LYS A 142 1.07 18.99 5.71
CA LYS A 142 1.07 20.43 5.94
C LYS A 142 2.41 21.02 5.52
N ILE A 143 2.35 22.10 4.73
CA ILE A 143 3.55 22.71 4.16
C ILE A 143 4.27 23.53 5.22
N GLU A 144 5.55 23.22 5.45
CA GLU A 144 6.40 23.95 6.40
C GLU A 144 7.47 24.77 5.66
N PRO A 145 7.66 26.07 5.98
CA PRO A 145 8.66 26.89 5.31
C PRO A 145 10.08 26.61 5.85
N VAL A 146 11.04 26.44 4.95
CA VAL A 146 12.47 26.27 5.26
C VAL A 146 13.25 27.43 4.66
N THR A 147 13.85 28.26 5.51
CA THR A 147 14.63 29.43 5.09
C THR A 147 16.12 29.11 5.02
N MET A 148 16.76 29.40 3.90
CA MET A 148 18.21 29.26 3.74
C MET A 148 18.96 30.32 4.55
N LEU A 149 19.96 29.89 5.32
CA LEU A 149 20.77 30.78 6.17
C LEU A 149 22.05 31.22 5.47
N VAL A 150 22.52 30.46 4.48
CA VAL A 150 23.71 30.73 3.68
C VAL A 150 23.44 30.40 2.21
N ASP A 151 24.28 30.93 1.32
CA ASP A 151 24.33 30.48 -0.07
C ASP A 151 24.77 29.01 -0.12
N ALA A 152 24.09 28.20 -0.95
CA ALA A 152 24.35 26.78 -1.05
C ALA A 152 24.08 26.23 -2.46
N ASN A 153 24.76 25.13 -2.78
CA ASN A 153 24.52 24.34 -3.98
C ASN A 153 24.10 22.94 -3.52
N ILE A 154 22.88 22.55 -3.85
CA ILE A 154 22.28 21.28 -3.41
C ILE A 154 22.23 20.33 -4.59
N GLU A 155 22.75 19.12 -4.42
CA GLU A 155 22.64 18.07 -5.44
C GLU A 155 21.29 17.36 -5.29
N THR A 156 20.50 17.32 -6.36
CA THR A 156 19.16 16.69 -6.36
C THR A 156 19.00 15.86 -7.64
N PRO A 157 18.21 14.77 -7.63
CA PRO A 157 17.81 14.10 -8.86
C PRO A 157 17.08 15.06 -9.82
N GLY A 158 17.12 14.73 -11.11
CA GLY A 158 16.40 15.39 -12.19
C GLY A 158 16.28 14.45 -13.40
N ASP A 159 15.52 14.88 -14.42
CA ASP A 159 15.11 14.02 -15.55
C ASP A 159 16.29 13.40 -16.33
N GLU A 160 17.39 14.14 -16.46
CA GLU A 160 18.60 13.70 -17.18
C GLU A 160 19.72 13.20 -16.24
N GLY A 161 19.39 12.99 -14.96
CA GLY A 161 20.33 12.63 -13.90
C GLY A 161 20.46 13.71 -12.83
N MET A 162 21.53 13.66 -12.04
CA MET A 162 21.76 14.64 -10.97
C MET A 162 21.87 16.07 -11.52
N GLN A 163 21.19 16.99 -10.85
CA GLN A 163 21.23 18.43 -11.11
C GLN A 163 21.65 19.19 -9.84
N VAL A 164 22.10 20.43 -10.02
CA VAL A 164 22.51 21.31 -8.92
C VAL A 164 21.54 22.47 -8.78
N LEU A 165 20.85 22.51 -7.63
CA LEU A 165 19.99 23.61 -7.24
C LEU A 165 20.83 24.69 -6.54
N ASN A 166 20.85 25.90 -7.09
CA ASN A 166 21.61 27.02 -6.56
C ASN A 166 20.69 27.88 -5.68
N LEU A 167 20.89 27.82 -4.36
CA LEU A 167 20.10 28.52 -3.37
C LEU A 167 20.89 29.67 -2.74
N LYS A 168 20.19 30.74 -2.38
CA LYS A 168 20.75 31.94 -1.75
C LYS A 168 20.31 32.08 -0.32
N ALA A 169 21.15 32.70 0.50
CA ALA A 169 20.75 33.10 1.85
C ALA A 169 19.48 33.96 1.79
N GLY A 170 18.45 33.57 2.55
CA GLY A 170 17.14 34.20 2.57
C GLY A 170 16.11 33.60 1.62
N ASP A 171 16.49 32.66 0.73
CA ASP A 171 15.51 31.88 -0.03
C ASP A 171 14.63 31.06 0.91
N VAL A 172 13.36 30.92 0.55
CA VAL A 172 12.38 30.12 1.32
C VAL A 172 11.90 28.97 0.45
N LEU A 173 12.17 27.75 0.89
CA LEU A 173 11.70 26.50 0.33
C LEU A 173 10.43 26.06 1.06
N SER A 174 9.58 25.32 0.37
CA SER A 174 8.43 24.66 0.98
C SER A 174 8.81 23.20 1.27
N TYR A 175 8.88 22.77 2.53
CA TYR A 175 8.96 21.35 2.86
C TYR A 175 7.58 20.75 2.60
N LEU A 176 7.49 19.86 1.61
CA LEU A 176 6.23 19.30 1.14
C LEU A 176 5.93 17.93 1.74
N ARG A 177 6.91 17.01 1.77
CA ARG A 177 6.70 15.63 2.24
C ARG A 177 8.00 14.89 2.53
N TYR A 178 8.03 14.07 3.57
CA TYR A 178 9.11 13.10 3.80
C TYR A 178 8.89 11.81 3.01
N LEU A 179 9.94 11.32 2.33
CA LEU A 179 9.89 10.09 1.53
C LEU A 179 10.48 8.89 2.28
N GLY A 180 11.61 9.06 2.96
CA GLY A 180 12.37 7.95 3.55
C GLY A 180 13.87 8.15 3.40
N GLU A 181 14.67 7.44 4.19
CA GLU A 181 16.16 7.47 4.12
C GLU A 181 16.79 8.88 4.19
N GLY A 182 16.11 9.85 4.81
CA GLY A 182 16.57 11.24 4.89
C GLY A 182 16.29 12.08 3.65
N PHE A 183 15.45 11.61 2.71
CA PHE A 183 15.01 12.38 1.55
C PHE A 183 13.58 12.88 1.71
N ALA A 184 13.35 14.09 1.20
CA ALA A 184 12.06 14.75 1.22
C ALA A 184 11.83 15.54 -0.08
N ILE A 185 10.56 15.80 -0.39
CA ILE A 185 10.15 16.66 -1.49
C ILE A 185 10.10 18.10 -0.98
N PHE A 186 10.78 19.00 -1.69
CA PHE A 186 10.75 20.44 -1.46
C PHE A 186 10.23 21.19 -2.67
N GLY A 187 9.37 22.17 -2.43
CA GLY A 187 8.92 23.14 -3.43
C GLY A 187 9.85 24.35 -3.49
N VAL A 188 10.43 24.62 -4.66
CA VAL A 188 11.27 25.78 -4.93
C VAL A 188 10.77 26.47 -6.19
N ASN A 189 10.30 27.72 -6.06
CA ASN A 189 9.73 28.51 -7.16
C ASN A 189 8.60 27.79 -7.94
N GLY A 190 7.80 26.98 -7.24
CA GLY A 190 6.70 26.22 -7.85
C GLY A 190 7.11 24.92 -8.55
N GLN A 191 8.37 24.51 -8.41
CA GLN A 191 8.86 23.21 -8.88
C GLN A 191 9.26 22.33 -7.70
N GLU A 192 9.02 21.03 -7.82
CA GLU A 192 9.37 20.04 -6.80
C GLU A 192 10.78 19.49 -7.01
N TYR A 193 11.48 19.24 -5.90
CA TYR A 193 12.83 18.67 -5.87
C TYR A 193 12.92 17.65 -4.74
N THR A 194 13.54 16.50 -5.03
CA THR A 194 13.87 15.51 -4.02
C THR A 194 15.23 15.83 -3.42
N ILE A 195 15.24 16.36 -2.19
CA ILE A 195 16.47 16.81 -1.53
C ILE A 195 16.78 15.90 -0.35
N ASN A 196 18.05 15.56 -0.17
CA ASN A 196 18.54 14.95 1.06
C ASN A 196 18.52 16.01 2.18
N GLU A 197 17.72 15.78 3.21
CA GLU A 197 17.60 16.66 4.37
C GLU A 197 18.95 16.96 5.04
N ALA A 198 19.87 15.99 5.03
CA ALA A 198 21.19 16.18 5.63
C ALA A 198 21.95 17.34 4.98
N GLU A 199 21.72 17.63 3.70
CA GLU A 199 22.31 18.79 3.02
C GLU A 199 21.78 20.13 3.54
N LEU A 200 20.59 20.14 4.17
CA LEU A 200 19.93 21.38 4.62
C LEU A 200 20.09 21.64 6.13
N ARG A 201 20.36 20.63 6.96
CA ARG A 201 20.31 20.71 8.44
C ARG A 201 21.14 21.84 9.05
N ASP A 202 22.36 22.05 8.55
CA ASP A 202 23.29 23.04 9.14
C ASP A 202 23.27 24.40 8.42
N ILE A 203 22.54 24.51 7.32
CA ILE A 203 22.58 25.67 6.40
C ILE A 203 21.22 26.33 6.19
N SER A 204 20.18 25.82 6.85
CA SER A 204 18.80 26.30 6.75
C SER A 204 18.14 26.38 8.13
N SER A 205 16.93 26.92 8.19
CA SER A 205 16.08 26.92 9.37
C SER A 205 15.38 25.58 9.63
N MET A 206 15.69 24.55 8.84
CA MET A 206 15.06 23.24 8.97
C MET A 206 15.39 22.66 10.33
N SER A 207 14.35 22.36 11.10
CA SER A 207 14.47 21.55 12.31
C SER A 207 14.04 20.12 11.98
N ALA A 208 14.31 19.16 12.86
CA ALA A 208 13.74 17.82 12.74
C ALA A 208 12.22 17.93 12.99
N VAL A 209 11.45 18.24 11.95
CA VAL A 209 10.00 18.35 12.00
C VAL A 209 9.40 17.09 11.40
N SER A 210 8.66 16.32 12.19
CA SER A 210 7.60 15.51 11.63
C SER A 210 6.56 16.48 11.08
N LEU A 211 6.18 16.34 9.81
CA LEU A 211 5.06 17.10 9.28
C LEU A 211 3.76 16.65 9.95
N GLU A 212 2.80 17.55 10.01
CA GLU A 212 1.40 17.18 10.23
C GLU A 212 0.89 16.53 8.93
N GLU A 213 0.41 15.29 9.02
CA GLU A 213 0.06 14.48 7.85
C GLU A 213 -1.26 13.74 8.05
N ASP A 214 -2.13 13.79 7.04
CA ASP A 214 -3.33 12.98 6.97
C ASP A 214 -3.12 11.87 5.92
N GLN A 215 -3.05 10.62 6.39
CA GLN A 215 -2.86 9.43 5.55
C GLN A 215 -4.22 8.84 5.14
N TRP A 216 -4.49 8.82 3.83
CA TRP A 216 -5.78 8.37 3.28
C TRP A 216 -5.64 7.13 2.41
N VAL A 217 -6.62 6.25 2.47
CA VAL A 217 -6.77 5.13 1.52
C VAL A 217 -8.19 5.06 0.99
N GLU A 218 -8.35 4.98 -0.33
CA GLU A 218 -9.61 4.62 -0.95
C GLU A 218 -9.74 3.10 -1.00
N VAL A 219 -10.82 2.59 -0.41
CA VAL A 219 -11.07 1.15 -0.30
C VAL A 219 -12.33 0.72 -1.02
N ALA A 220 -12.32 -0.50 -1.54
CA ALA A 220 -13.52 -1.20 -1.97
C ALA A 220 -14.22 -1.84 -0.76
N CYS A 221 -15.42 -1.40 -0.45
CA CYS A 221 -16.23 -1.94 0.64
C CYS A 221 -16.95 -3.22 0.18
N ILE A 222 -17.23 -4.13 1.13
CA ILE A 222 -18.17 -5.23 0.90
C ILE A 222 -19.51 -4.62 0.48
N GLY A 223 -20.04 -5.08 -0.66
CA GLY A 223 -21.25 -4.53 -1.27
C GLY A 223 -20.98 -3.56 -2.43
N GLY A 224 -19.73 -3.24 -2.73
CA GLY A 224 -19.31 -2.56 -3.97
C GLY A 224 -19.30 -1.04 -3.92
N THR A 225 -19.56 -0.43 -2.76
CA THR A 225 -19.29 1.00 -2.54
C THR A 225 -17.78 1.22 -2.38
N ARG A 226 -17.33 2.46 -2.58
CA ARG A 226 -15.97 2.90 -2.27
C ARG A 226 -16.00 4.03 -1.27
N ALA A 227 -14.99 4.09 -0.41
CA ALA A 227 -14.88 5.13 0.59
C ALA A 227 -13.41 5.47 0.84
N TRP A 228 -13.15 6.75 1.10
CA TRP A 228 -11.88 7.22 1.63
C TRP A 228 -11.88 7.04 3.14
N LEU A 229 -10.87 6.35 3.65
CA LEU A 229 -10.64 6.16 5.08
C LEU A 229 -9.39 6.96 5.49
N LEU A 230 -9.50 7.69 6.59
CA LEU A 230 -8.36 8.30 7.26
C LEU A 230 -7.71 7.22 8.14
N TYR A 231 -6.40 7.09 8.09
CA TYR A 231 -5.64 6.11 8.87
C TYR A 231 -5.99 6.18 10.36
N ASP A 232 -5.91 7.37 10.96
CA ASP A 232 -6.20 7.60 12.37
C ASP A 232 -7.62 7.19 12.77
N ASP A 233 -8.61 7.46 11.90
CA ASP A 233 -10.00 7.02 12.13
C ASP A 233 -10.13 5.49 12.08
N ALA A 234 -9.35 4.82 11.22
CA ALA A 234 -9.40 3.37 11.06
C ALA A 234 -8.76 2.65 12.25
N ILE A 235 -7.57 3.06 12.69
CA ILE A 235 -6.86 2.42 13.81
C ILE A 235 -7.49 2.71 15.17
N ALA A 236 -8.36 3.72 15.26
CA ALA A 236 -9.15 3.98 16.47
C ALA A 236 -10.28 2.95 16.70
N HIS A 237 -10.51 2.02 15.77
CA HIS A 237 -11.54 0.98 15.90
C HIS A 237 -10.96 -0.29 16.57
N ASP A 238 -11.59 -0.79 17.64
CA ASP A 238 -11.08 -1.91 18.48
C ASP A 238 -10.71 -3.20 17.72
N ASP A 239 -11.40 -3.48 16.61
CA ASP A 239 -11.15 -4.67 15.76
C ASP A 239 -10.16 -4.43 14.60
N ILE A 240 -9.54 -3.27 14.58
CA ILE A 240 -8.48 -2.89 13.64
C ILE A 240 -7.22 -2.59 14.43
N VAL A 241 -6.08 -3.04 13.93
CA VAL A 241 -4.77 -2.74 14.53
C VAL A 241 -3.82 -2.18 13.47
N PRO A 242 -2.79 -1.41 13.86
CA PRO A 242 -1.69 -1.10 12.97
C PRO A 242 -1.10 -2.38 12.35
N SER A 243 -0.84 -2.34 11.04
CA SER A 243 -0.19 -3.46 10.33
C SER A 243 1.24 -3.61 10.83
N PRO A 244 1.63 -4.81 11.30
CA PRO A 244 3.02 -5.11 11.57
C PRO A 244 3.87 -4.99 10.31
N ILE A 245 5.06 -4.42 10.44
CA ILE A 245 6.07 -4.40 9.40
C ILE A 245 6.94 -5.65 9.57
N VAL A 246 6.84 -6.59 8.63
CA VAL A 246 7.57 -7.87 8.66
C VAL A 246 8.89 -7.82 7.90
N GLY A 247 9.01 -6.88 6.96
CA GLY A 247 10.17 -6.67 6.11
C GLY A 247 9.99 -5.41 5.26
N PHE A 248 11.09 -4.90 4.70
CA PHE A 248 11.02 -3.77 3.78
C PHE A 248 10.31 -4.18 2.48
N GLY A 249 9.30 -3.43 2.05
CA GLY A 249 8.55 -3.72 0.84
C GLY A 249 7.65 -4.96 0.93
N GLU A 250 7.48 -5.54 2.12
CA GLU A 250 6.75 -6.78 2.35
C GLU A 250 5.45 -6.53 3.13
N ALA A 251 4.31 -6.85 2.50
CA ALA A 251 3.02 -6.92 3.17
C ALA A 251 2.07 -7.86 2.42
N SER A 252 1.17 -8.50 3.16
CA SER A 252 0.11 -9.36 2.62
C SER A 252 -1.13 -9.28 3.51
N ASP A 253 -2.27 -9.73 2.99
CA ASP A 253 -3.42 -10.09 3.82
C ASP A 253 -3.01 -11.17 4.83
N ILE A 254 -3.62 -11.17 6.01
CA ILE A 254 -3.22 -12.09 7.09
C ILE A 254 -3.98 -13.42 7.01
N TYR A 255 -3.40 -14.49 7.52
CA TYR A 255 -4.06 -15.79 7.66
C TYR A 255 -4.83 -15.90 8.98
N PRO A 256 -5.88 -16.74 9.05
CA PRO A 256 -6.68 -16.90 10.27
C PRO A 256 -5.88 -17.31 11.52
N ASP A 257 -4.79 -18.05 11.35
CA ASP A 257 -3.91 -18.50 12.43
C ASP A 257 -2.88 -17.44 12.87
N GLU A 258 -2.81 -16.30 12.17
CA GLU A 258 -1.92 -15.19 12.50
C GLU A 258 -2.59 -14.10 13.35
N VAL A 259 -3.91 -14.15 13.53
CA VAL A 259 -4.71 -13.10 14.19
C VAL A 259 -4.17 -12.72 15.57
N ASP A 260 -3.89 -13.71 16.43
CA ASP A 260 -3.41 -13.44 17.80
C ASP A 260 -2.03 -12.77 17.80
N LYS A 261 -1.16 -13.18 16.86
CA LYS A 261 0.18 -12.59 16.68
C LYS A 261 0.07 -11.15 16.19
N VAL A 262 -0.67 -10.93 15.11
CA VAL A 262 -0.86 -9.59 14.51
C VAL A 262 -1.53 -8.64 15.49
N ARG A 263 -2.50 -9.12 16.28
CA ARG A 263 -3.12 -8.33 17.35
C ARG A 263 -2.09 -7.90 18.40
N ALA A 264 -1.23 -8.81 18.85
CA ALA A 264 -0.21 -8.48 19.84
C ALA A 264 0.82 -7.47 19.31
N GLU A 265 1.32 -7.68 18.10
CA GLU A 265 2.30 -6.78 17.44
C GLU A 265 1.69 -5.41 17.14
N GLY A 266 0.44 -5.36 16.65
CA GLY A 266 -0.27 -4.12 16.37
C GLY A 266 -0.52 -3.27 17.61
N LEU A 267 -0.87 -3.89 18.75
CA LEU A 267 -1.01 -3.20 20.03
C LEU A 267 0.32 -2.67 20.57
N GLU A 268 1.43 -3.37 20.32
CA GLU A 268 2.77 -2.88 20.67
C GLU A 268 3.15 -1.64 19.83
N LEU A 269 2.83 -1.66 18.52
CA LEU A 269 3.04 -0.53 17.63
C LEU A 269 2.21 0.70 18.03
N GLU A 270 0.92 0.49 18.33
CA GLU A 270 0.05 1.56 18.81
C GLU A 270 0.58 2.17 20.11
N ALA A 271 1.04 1.34 21.05
CA ALA A 271 1.64 1.81 22.29
C ALA A 271 2.94 2.61 22.06
N PHE A 272 3.75 2.22 21.07
CA PHE A 272 4.95 2.97 20.68
C PHE A 272 4.60 4.33 20.06
N GLN A 273 3.61 4.36 19.16
CA GLN A 273 3.12 5.59 18.52
C GLN A 273 2.55 6.56 19.56
N ASN A 274 1.70 6.07 20.47
CA ASN A 274 1.05 6.87 21.50
C ASN A 274 1.96 7.20 22.71
N GLY A 275 3.03 6.44 22.93
CA GLY A 275 3.93 6.56 24.08
C GLY A 275 5.04 7.61 23.95
N SER A 276 5.15 8.30 22.81
CA SER A 276 6.22 9.26 22.52
C SER A 276 6.06 10.66 23.16
N PHE A 277 5.13 10.83 24.12
CA PHE A 277 4.90 12.11 24.84
C PHE A 277 4.87 12.01 26.38
N ASP A 278 5.48 10.99 26.99
CA ASP A 278 5.75 11.00 28.43
C ASP A 278 7.24 11.21 28.69
N GLU A 279 7.76 12.38 28.31
CA GLU A 279 8.92 12.93 29.01
C GLU A 279 8.45 13.23 30.44
N GLY A 280 8.72 12.28 31.33
CA GLY A 280 8.38 12.34 32.75
C GLY A 280 8.87 13.63 33.43
N PRO A 281 8.38 13.92 34.65
CA PRO A 281 8.61 15.19 35.29
C PRO A 281 10.12 15.44 35.46
N ASN A 282 10.59 16.57 34.94
CA ASN A 282 11.91 17.12 35.24
C ASN A 282 12.09 17.22 36.77
N GLU A 283 12.88 16.32 37.35
CA GLU A 283 13.49 16.48 38.68
C GLU A 283 14.89 17.07 38.59
#